data_AF-A0AAW7XM15-F1
#
_entry.id   AF-A0AAW7XM15-F1
#
_cell.length_a   1.000
_cell.length_b   1.000
_cell.length_c   1.000
_cell.angle_alpha   90.00
_cell.angle_beta   90.00
_cell.angle_gamma   90.00
#
_symmetry.space_group_name_H-M   'P 1'
#
loop_
_entity.id
_entity.type
_entity.pdbx_description
1 polymer ?
#
loop_
_entity_poly.entity_id
_entity_poly.type
_entity_poly.pdbx_seq_one_letter_code
_entity_poly.pdbx_strand_id
1 'polypeptide(L)'
;MMKPKYIITLELFLNRLDQGMNQLEALQAYGETCLHSTVSDLANKSGYEFTRKDEPHTHQNGGKTHFRRYWLKPELADKARKHISLYEKAPTATNETGLNDHSKKLDQAKCNPNPPLVESEPSSTLI
;
A
#
# COMPACT_ATOMS: atom_id res chain seq x y z
N MET A 1 -8.97 -10.67 8.62
CA MET A 1 -9.71 -9.83 7.65
C MET A 1 -8.74 -8.83 7.03
N MET A 2 -8.75 -8.65 5.71
CA MET A 2 -7.93 -7.63 5.04
C MET A 2 -8.62 -6.26 5.16
N LYS A 3 -7.91 -5.22 5.61
CA LYS A 3 -8.44 -3.84 5.64
C LYS A 3 -8.71 -3.36 4.19
N PRO A 4 -9.88 -2.77 3.88
CA PRO A 4 -10.16 -2.19 2.57
C PRO A 4 -9.19 -1.06 2.25
N LYS A 5 -8.88 -0.91 0.96
CA LYS A 5 -7.92 0.10 0.49
C LYS A 5 -8.29 1.52 0.93
N TYR A 6 -9.58 1.88 0.96
CA TYR A 6 -10.01 3.22 1.38
C TYR A 6 -9.77 3.49 2.88
N ILE A 7 -9.83 2.46 3.74
CA ILE A 7 -9.49 2.59 5.17
C ILE A 7 -7.99 2.82 5.32
N ILE A 8 -7.16 2.01 4.65
CA ILE A 8 -5.70 2.17 4.64
C ILE A 8 -5.31 3.56 4.09
N THR A 9 -6.02 4.03 3.05
CA THR A 9 -5.83 5.36 2.47
C THR A 9 -6.06 6.47 3.49
N LEU A 10 -7.16 6.42 4.25
CA LEU A 10 -7.45 7.40 5.30
C LEU A 10 -6.40 7.35 6.42
N GLU A 11 -5.99 6.15 6.83
CA GLU A 11 -4.95 5.94 7.85
C GLU A 11 -3.62 6.58 7.41
N LEU A 12 -3.20 6.37 6.17
CA LEU A 12 -1.99 6.99 5.63
C LEU A 12 -2.08 8.51 5.51
N PHE A 13 -3.23 9.07 5.10
CA PHE A 13 -3.41 10.52 5.08
C PHE A 13 -3.33 11.13 6.48
N LEU A 14 -3.90 10.47 7.50
CA LEU A 14 -3.80 10.91 8.88
C LEU A 14 -2.37 10.82 9.44
N ASN A 15 -1.62 9.79 9.06
CA ASN A 15 -0.24 9.61 9.54
C ASN A 15 0.74 10.58 8.88
N ARG A 16 0.44 11.00 7.64
CA ARG A 16 1.31 11.88 6.84
C ARG A 16 0.98 13.36 6.98
N LEU A 17 -0.26 13.70 7.38
CA LEU A 17 -0.73 15.07 7.57
C LEU A 17 -0.32 15.97 6.40
N ASP A 18 0.60 16.91 6.63
CA ASP A 18 1.05 17.92 5.68
C ASP A 18 1.94 17.39 4.54
N GLN A 19 2.48 16.16 4.65
CA GLN A 19 3.23 15.53 3.56
C GLN A 19 2.31 15.09 2.42
N GLY A 20 1.05 14.79 2.75
CA GLY A 20 0.09 14.25 1.79
C GLY A 20 0.56 12.93 1.18
N MET A 21 -0.07 12.54 0.08
CA MET A 21 0.30 11.33 -0.64
C MET A 21 -0.02 11.45 -2.12
N ASN A 22 0.88 10.95 -2.97
CA ASN A 22 0.64 10.77 -4.40
C ASN A 22 0.50 9.28 -4.78
N GLN A 23 0.18 9.00 -6.04
CA GLN A 23 -0.11 7.63 -6.48
C GLN A 23 1.11 6.69 -6.38
N LEU A 24 2.33 7.18 -6.60
CA LEU A 24 3.54 6.35 -6.50
C LEU A 24 3.79 5.91 -5.05
N GLU A 25 3.62 6.84 -4.11
CA GLU A 25 3.78 6.55 -2.69
C GLU A 25 2.69 5.59 -2.19
N ALA A 26 1.46 5.73 -2.67
CA ALA A 26 0.36 4.82 -2.34
C ALA A 26 0.59 3.41 -2.92
N LEU A 27 1.10 3.33 -4.15
CA LEU A 27 1.48 2.08 -4.79
C LEU A 27 2.57 1.35 -3.98
N GLN A 28 3.61 2.07 -3.58
CA GLN A 28 4.70 1.52 -2.77
C GLN A 28 4.25 1.09 -1.37
N ALA A 29 3.37 1.87 -0.74
CA ALA A 29 2.96 1.63 0.64
C ALA A 29 1.98 0.45 0.80
N TYR A 30 1.01 0.29 -0.10
CA TYR A 30 -0.03 -0.75 0.05
C TYR A 30 -0.62 -1.26 -1.28
N GLY A 31 0.03 -1.00 -2.42
CA GLY A 31 -0.41 -1.52 -3.72
C GLY A 31 -1.63 -0.83 -4.30
N GLU A 32 -1.83 0.46 -4.03
CA GLU A 32 -2.88 1.26 -4.68
C GLU A 32 -2.44 1.74 -6.05
N THR A 33 -3.15 1.28 -7.08
CA THR A 33 -2.89 1.63 -8.48
C THR A 33 -3.72 2.82 -8.93
N CYS A 34 -4.82 3.15 -8.23
CA CYS A 34 -5.80 4.13 -8.66
C CYS A 34 -6.16 5.12 -7.54
N LEU A 35 -5.15 5.73 -6.90
CA LEU A 35 -5.34 6.65 -5.77
C LEU A 35 -6.38 7.74 -6.05
N HIS A 36 -6.37 8.33 -7.25
CA HIS A 36 -7.31 9.38 -7.63
C HIS A 36 -8.77 8.91 -7.58
N SER A 37 -9.04 7.65 -7.93
CA SER A 37 -10.38 7.05 -7.87
C SER A 37 -10.79 6.82 -6.42
N THR A 38 -9.89 6.29 -5.59
CA THR A 38 -10.14 6.12 -4.15
C THR A 38 -10.43 7.45 -3.45
N VAL A 39 -9.67 8.50 -3.77
CA VAL A 39 -9.90 9.86 -3.27
C VAL A 39 -11.26 10.40 -3.73
N SER A 40 -11.62 10.21 -5.01
CA SER A 40 -12.92 10.63 -5.52
C SER A 40 -14.07 9.89 -4.86
N ASP A 41 -13.92 8.60 -4.59
CA ASP A 41 -14.91 7.79 -3.88
C ASP A 41 -15.07 8.25 -2.42
N LEU A 42 -13.97 8.49 -1.72
CA LEU A 42 -14.01 9.06 -0.37
C LEU A 42 -14.69 10.43 -0.37
N ALA A 43 -14.45 11.27 -1.37
CA ALA A 43 -15.08 12.57 -1.48
C ALA A 43 -16.60 12.45 -1.73
N ASN A 44 -17.00 11.73 -2.76
CA ASN A 44 -18.38 11.69 -3.22
C ASN A 44 -19.29 10.81 -2.35
N LYS A 45 -18.78 9.67 -1.85
CA LYS A 45 -19.59 8.68 -1.12
C LYS A 45 -19.51 8.87 0.39
N SER A 46 -18.37 9.33 0.90
CA SER A 46 -18.12 9.47 2.35
C SER A 46 -18.05 10.92 2.81
N GLY A 47 -18.15 11.90 1.90
CA GLY A 47 -18.11 13.32 2.22
C GLY A 47 -16.78 13.78 2.80
N TYR A 48 -15.67 13.26 2.26
CA TYR A 48 -14.34 13.79 2.57
C TYR A 48 -13.95 14.91 1.59
N GLU A 49 -13.03 15.75 2.00
CA GLU A 49 -12.48 16.80 1.16
C GLU A 49 -10.97 16.75 1.17
N PHE A 50 -10.40 16.91 -0.02
CA PHE A 50 -8.97 16.81 -0.24
C PHE A 50 -8.45 18.04 -0.98
N THR A 51 -7.36 18.61 -0.49
CA THR A 51 -6.56 19.55 -1.27
C THR A 51 -5.74 18.75 -2.28
N ARG A 52 -5.51 19.32 -3.48
CA ARG A 52 -4.78 18.65 -4.56
C ARG A 52 -3.82 19.62 -5.25
N LYS A 53 -2.64 19.11 -5.61
CA LYS A 53 -1.62 19.86 -6.36
C LYS A 53 -0.91 18.92 -7.32
N ASP A 54 -0.55 19.43 -8.49
CA ASP A 54 0.25 18.68 -9.45
C ASP A 54 1.73 18.76 -9.05
N GLU A 55 2.39 17.60 -9.08
CA GLU A 55 3.76 17.36 -8.67
C GLU A 55 4.52 16.81 -9.88
N PRO A 56 5.51 17.54 -10.42
CA PRO A 56 6.31 17.05 -11.53
C PRO A 56 7.17 15.87 -11.07
N HIS A 57 7.26 14.85 -11.91
CA HIS A 57 8.09 13.69 -11.68
C HIS A 57 8.84 13.34 -12.97
N THR A 58 10.14 13.06 -12.84
CA THR A 58 10.98 12.65 -13.97
C THR A 58 11.03 11.13 -13.99
N HIS A 59 10.56 10.51 -15.08
CA HIS A 59 10.67 9.06 -15.23
C HIS A 59 12.09 8.64 -15.65
N GLN A 60 12.41 7.35 -15.55
CA GLN A 60 13.77 6.81 -15.76
C GLN A 60 14.39 7.22 -17.11
N ASN A 61 13.59 7.28 -18.17
CA ASN A 61 14.04 7.72 -19.51
C ASN A 61 14.16 9.26 -19.66
N GLY A 62 14.15 10.04 -18.57
CA GLY A 62 14.42 11.48 -18.56
C GLY A 62 13.25 12.39 -18.96
N GLY A 63 12.10 11.84 -19.34
CA GLY A 63 10.90 12.63 -19.62
C GLY A 63 10.16 13.04 -18.35
N LYS A 64 9.36 14.10 -18.46
CA LYS A 64 8.59 14.68 -17.36
C LYS A 64 7.15 14.21 -17.42
N THR A 65 6.67 13.67 -16.31
CA THR A 65 5.25 13.40 -16.05
C THR A 65 4.80 14.20 -14.84
N HIS A 66 3.50 14.22 -14.57
CA HIS A 66 2.93 14.86 -13.39
C HIS A 66 2.11 13.83 -12.62
N PHE A 67 2.35 13.75 -11.32
CA PHE A 67 1.47 13.06 -10.39
C PHE A 67 0.66 14.08 -9.62
N ARG A 68 -0.55 13.69 -9.20
CA ARG A 68 -1.35 14.52 -8.33
C ARG A 68 -1.09 14.11 -6.88
N ARG A 69 -0.66 15.06 -6.07
CA ARG A 69 -0.52 14.90 -4.62
C ARG A 69 -1.81 15.39 -3.95
N TYR A 70 -2.26 14.64 -2.96
CA TYR A 70 -3.47 14.89 -2.22
C TYR A 70 -3.19 15.07 -0.73
N TRP A 71 -4.01 15.87 -0.07
CA TRP A 71 -3.99 16.07 1.39
C TRP A 71 -5.41 16.02 1.91
N LEU A 72 -5.65 15.27 2.98
CA LEU A 72 -6.92 15.33 3.69
C LEU A 72 -7.04 16.70 4.37
N LYS A 73 -8.19 17.38 4.24
CA LYS A 73 -8.40 18.62 4.99
C LYS A 73 -8.33 18.36 6.50
N PRO A 74 -7.60 19.18 7.28
CA PRO A 74 -7.35 18.93 8.71
C PRO A 74 -8.65 18.88 9.53
N GLU A 75 -9.66 19.65 9.13
CA GLU A 75 -11.01 19.67 9.73
C GLU A 75 -11.69 18.29 9.72
N LEU A 76 -11.31 17.40 8.81
CA LEU A 76 -11.89 16.08 8.64
C LEU A 76 -11.08 14.98 9.34
N ALA A 77 -10.00 15.33 10.04
CA ALA A 77 -9.12 14.35 10.68
C ALA A 77 -9.88 13.51 11.73
N ASP A 78 -10.72 14.13 12.55
CA ASP A 78 -11.52 13.42 13.56
C ASP A 78 -12.56 12.50 12.94
N LYS A 79 -13.18 12.93 11.84
CA LYS A 79 -14.09 12.10 11.05
C LYS A 79 -13.37 10.87 10.50
N ALA A 80 -12.16 11.03 9.96
CA ALA A 80 -11.34 9.93 9.47
C ALA A 80 -10.94 8.97 10.60
N ARG A 81 -10.47 9.48 11.75
CA ARG A 81 -10.15 8.67 12.94
C ARG A 81 -11.34 7.83 13.40
N LYS A 82 -12.53 8.45 13.48
CA LYS A 82 -13.77 7.75 13.84
C LYS A 82 -14.09 6.64 12.84
N HIS A 83 -14.01 6.93 11.55
CA HIS A 83 -14.30 5.96 10.48
C HIS A 83 -13.37 4.74 10.53
N ILE A 84 -12.06 4.96 10.73
CA ILE A 84 -11.08 3.88 10.90
C ILE A 84 -11.42 3.05 12.14
N SER A 85 -11.73 3.70 13.28
CA SER A 85 -12.07 2.99 14.52
C SER A 85 -13.32 2.13 14.41
N LEU A 86 -14.30 2.50 13.57
CA LEU A 86 -15.49 1.68 13.33
C LEU A 86 -15.13 0.37 12.61
N TYR A 87 -14.15 0.44 11.70
CA TYR A 87 -13.65 -0.74 10.99
C TYR A 87 -12.85 -1.66 11.92
N GLU A 88 -12.10 -1.11 12.87
CA GLU A 88 -11.32 -1.88 13.84
C GLU A 88 -12.16 -2.53 14.95
N LYS A 89 -13.27 -1.89 15.33
CA LYS A 89 -14.18 -2.37 16.39
C LYS A 89 -15.26 -3.35 15.90
N ALA A 90 -15.45 -3.52 14.60
CA ALA A 90 -16.43 -4.47 14.08
C ALA A 90 -16.07 -5.90 14.55
N PRO A 91 -16.94 -6.58 15.33
CA PRO A 91 -16.63 -7.88 15.89
C PRO A 91 -16.55 -8.96 14.80
N THR A 92 -15.54 -9.81 14.89
CA THR A 92 -15.37 -11.03 14.11
C THR A 92 -16.51 -12.00 14.39
N ALA A 93 -17.60 -11.90 13.63
CA ALA A 93 -18.54 -12.99 13.45
C ALA A 93 -17.95 -13.95 12.41
N THR A 94 -17.01 -14.80 12.83
CA THR A 94 -16.73 -16.05 12.11
C THR A 94 -16.90 -17.17 13.10
N ASN A 95 -17.99 -17.88 12.88
CA ASN A 95 -18.52 -18.94 13.72
C ASN A 95 -17.52 -20.08 13.79
N GLU A 96 -17.15 -20.43 15.01
CA GLU A 96 -16.53 -21.69 15.36
C GLU A 96 -17.54 -22.84 15.22
N THR A 97 -17.36 -23.73 14.24
CA THR A 97 -17.89 -25.10 14.30
C THR A 97 -17.01 -26.01 13.43
N GLY A 98 -16.39 -27.01 14.06
CA GLY A 98 -15.87 -28.17 13.34
C GLY A 98 -14.44 -28.54 13.65
N LEU A 99 -14.23 -29.09 14.84
CA LEU A 99 -13.11 -29.98 15.16
C LEU A 99 -13.22 -31.23 14.25
N ASN A 100 -12.25 -31.48 13.39
CA ASN A 100 -11.91 -32.83 12.95
C ASN A 100 -10.41 -32.96 12.75
N ASP A 101 -9.81 -33.46 13.83
CA ASP A 101 -8.50 -34.09 13.90
C ASP A 101 -8.42 -35.26 12.90
N HIS A 102 -7.51 -35.16 11.94
CA HIS A 102 -6.89 -36.35 11.36
C HIS A 102 -5.40 -36.11 11.15
N SER A 103 -4.70 -36.29 12.26
CA SER A 103 -3.26 -36.50 12.35
C SER A 103 -2.66 -37.42 11.27
N LYS A 104 -1.52 -36.94 10.72
CA LYS A 104 -0.34 -37.65 10.17
C LYS A 104 -0.43 -38.22 8.73
N LYS A 105 0.45 -37.71 7.86
CA LYS A 105 1.80 -38.30 7.68
C LYS A 105 2.76 -37.38 6.90
N LEU A 106 4.01 -37.55 7.30
CA LEU A 106 5.29 -36.98 6.87
C LEU A 106 5.54 -37.19 5.36
N ASP A 107 6.04 -36.16 4.67
CA ASP A 107 7.18 -36.35 3.78
C ASP A 107 7.99 -35.05 3.63
N GLN A 108 9.26 -35.19 3.98
CA GLN A 108 10.26 -34.13 4.04
C GLN A 108 11.15 -34.25 2.81
N ALA A 109 10.89 -33.46 1.78
CA ALA A 109 11.82 -33.29 0.67
C ALA A 109 12.62 -31.99 0.91
N LYS A 110 13.87 -32.19 1.34
CA LYS A 110 14.96 -31.22 1.36
C LYS A 110 15.27 -30.78 -0.08
N CYS A 111 15.51 -29.49 -0.30
CA CYS A 111 16.82 -28.94 -0.68
C CYS A 111 16.72 -27.44 -1.03
N ASN A 112 17.60 -26.68 -0.39
CA ASN A 112 17.87 -25.23 -0.47
C ASN A 112 18.85 -24.95 -1.65
N PRO A 113 19.50 -23.77 -1.76
CA PRO A 113 19.08 -22.41 -2.12
C PRO A 113 19.62 -21.96 -3.51
N ASN A 114 19.30 -20.72 -3.89
CA ASN A 114 19.80 -19.92 -5.01
C ASN A 114 21.22 -20.23 -5.57
N PRO A 115 21.44 -20.11 -6.89
CA PRO A 115 22.78 -20.08 -7.49
C PRO A 115 23.49 -18.73 -7.25
N PRO A 116 24.84 -18.73 -7.07
CA PRO A 116 25.62 -17.53 -6.80
C PRO A 116 25.91 -16.69 -8.05
N LEU A 117 26.06 -15.37 -7.82
CA LEU A 117 26.62 -14.38 -8.73
C LEU A 117 28.06 -14.79 -9.11
N VAL A 118 28.35 -14.85 -10.41
CA VAL A 118 29.72 -14.95 -10.94
C VAL A 118 30.13 -13.56 -11.42
N GLU A 119 31.00 -12.92 -10.63
CA GLU A 119 31.94 -11.93 -11.10
C GLU A 119 33.10 -12.66 -11.80
N SER A 120 33.48 -12.19 -12.98
CA SER A 120 34.79 -12.52 -13.56
C SER A 120 35.22 -11.40 -14.51
N GLU A 121 36.05 -10.48 -14.01
CA GLU A 121 37.14 -9.96 -14.85
C GLU A 121 38.15 -11.10 -15.09
N PRO A 122 38.95 -11.07 -16.16
CA PRO A 122 40.30 -10.56 -15.92
C PRO A 122 41.02 -9.88 -17.12
N SER A 123 41.93 -8.98 -16.75
CA SER A 123 43.35 -8.97 -17.12
C SER A 123 43.78 -8.52 -18.52
N SER A 124 44.54 -7.42 -18.49
CA SER A 124 45.54 -6.97 -19.46
C SER A 124 46.31 -8.10 -20.15
N THR A 125 46.60 -7.91 -21.44
CA THR A 125 47.88 -8.30 -22.05
C THR A 125 48.18 -7.38 -23.24
N LEU A 126 49.35 -6.76 -23.16
CA LEU A 126 50.12 -6.09 -24.22
C LEU A 126 50.13 -6.88 -25.52
N ILE A 127 49.92 -6.22 -26.66
CA ILE A 127 50.79 -6.27 -27.86
C ILE A 127 50.76 -4.89 -28.51
#